data_AF-A0A2N7QCG8-F1
#
_entry.id   AF-A0A2N7QCG8-F1
#
_cell.length_a   1.000
_cell.length_b   1.000
_cell.length_c   1.000
_cell.angle_alpha   90.00
_cell.angle_beta   90.00
_cell.angle_gamma   90.00
#
_symmetry.space_group_name_H-M   'P 1'
#
loop_
_entity.id
_entity.type
_entity.pdbx_description
1 polymer ?
#
loop_
_entity_poly.entity_id
_entity_poly.type
_entity_poly.pdbx_seq_one_letter_code
_entity_poly.pdbx_strand_id
1 'polypeptide(L)'
;MKRNRAIRANGVFTSVAFLILFITLVTPCLQAQNINLGLSLTDGKIRNFYFSISSYFNVPEPRVVEIRERYRLADDELPVVFFLATQARVEPAAIIELRLRGLSWWDITLHFGLNPEIFFVPVNVVKIGPPYGKAFGFYRQYRERKTWGPVVLADADIINLVNLKFISEYQKISPERVIEMRAKGHHFVDINETIVQEKRKAKGPEEGPKAKPKKGKGHKK
;
A
#
# COMPACT_ATOMS: atom_id res chain seq x y z
N MET A 1 -19.51 -10.63 103.08
CA MET A 1 -18.25 -10.99 102.39
C MET A 1 -17.77 -9.75 101.63
N LYS A 2 -16.49 -9.39 101.84
CA LYS A 2 -15.65 -8.31 101.25
C LYS A 2 -16.11 -7.67 99.92
N ARG A 3 -15.89 -6.39 99.59
CA ARG A 3 -15.52 -5.12 100.26
C ARG A 3 -15.56 -4.08 99.12
N ASN A 4 -16.20 -2.92 99.34
CA ASN A 4 -16.15 -1.73 98.47
C ASN A 4 -14.71 -1.23 98.21
N ARG A 5 -14.51 -0.54 97.07
CA ARG A 5 -14.12 0.89 96.96
C ARG A 5 -14.05 1.25 95.45
N ALA A 6 -14.90 2.15 94.94
CA ALA A 6 -14.78 3.63 94.90
C ALA A 6 -13.73 4.06 93.83
N ILE A 7 -13.91 5.03 92.92
CA ILE A 7 -14.36 6.43 92.99
C ILE A 7 -14.55 6.96 91.54
N ARG A 8 -15.57 7.82 91.32
CA ARG A 8 -15.77 9.02 90.43
C ARG A 8 -14.86 9.22 89.19
N ALA A 9 -15.21 9.93 88.11
CA ALA A 9 -16.14 11.05 87.91
C ALA A 9 -16.39 11.30 86.40
N ASN A 10 -17.50 11.97 86.12
CA ASN A 10 -17.88 12.80 84.98
C ASN A 10 -16.77 13.28 84.01
N GLY A 11 -17.13 13.39 82.73
CA GLY A 11 -16.44 14.31 81.82
C GLY A 11 -16.81 14.11 80.35
N VAL A 12 -17.82 14.84 79.89
CA VAL A 12 -18.00 15.16 78.46
C VAL A 12 -16.77 15.95 78.02
N PHE A 13 -16.01 15.47 77.04
CA PHE A 13 -15.08 16.28 76.28
C PHE A 13 -15.07 15.86 74.81
N THR A 14 -15.64 16.74 74.00
CA THR A 14 -15.42 16.97 72.57
C THR A 14 -13.97 16.72 72.14
N SER A 15 -13.75 16.09 70.98
CA SER A 15 -12.65 16.47 70.08
C SER A 15 -12.85 15.99 68.64
N VAL A 16 -12.61 16.94 67.75
CA VAL A 16 -12.74 16.97 66.30
C VAL A 16 -11.55 16.28 65.62
N ALA A 17 -11.80 15.81 64.39
CA ALA A 17 -10.83 15.57 63.29
C ALA A 17 -9.84 14.41 63.37
N PHE A 18 -10.05 13.43 62.49
CA PHE A 18 -8.98 12.85 61.68
C PHE A 18 -9.48 12.73 60.24
N LEU A 19 -9.24 13.77 59.43
CA LEU A 19 -9.44 13.78 57.99
C LEU A 19 -8.31 12.96 57.36
N ILE A 20 -8.61 11.73 56.93
CA ILE A 20 -7.65 10.87 56.22
C ILE A 20 -7.50 11.41 54.78
N LEU A 21 -6.31 11.95 54.52
CA LEU A 21 -5.83 12.40 53.22
C LEU A 21 -5.63 11.19 52.29
N PHE A 22 -6.61 10.91 51.42
CA PHE A 22 -6.44 9.97 50.30
C PHE A 22 -5.72 10.70 49.14
N ILE A 23 -4.38 10.62 49.12
CA ILE A 23 -3.60 10.96 47.93
C ILE A 23 -3.81 9.82 46.92
N THR A 24 -4.74 10.02 45.99
CA THR A 24 -4.84 9.16 44.80
C THR A 24 -3.77 9.60 43.81
N LEU A 25 -2.79 8.73 43.61
CA LEU A 25 -1.83 8.81 42.50
C LEU A 25 -2.62 8.66 41.19
N VAL A 26 -2.97 9.78 40.57
CA VAL A 26 -3.43 9.81 39.18
C VAL A 26 -2.19 9.63 38.31
N THR A 27 -1.84 8.39 37.99
CA THR A 27 -0.90 8.11 36.90
C THR A 27 -1.60 8.46 35.59
N PRO A 28 -1.14 9.46 34.81
CA PRO A 28 -1.66 9.63 33.48
C PRO A 28 -1.25 8.42 32.65
N CYS A 29 -2.25 7.65 32.22
CA CYS A 29 -2.08 6.68 31.16
C CYS A 29 -1.62 7.46 29.91
N LEU A 30 -0.35 7.35 29.56
CA LEU A 30 0.16 7.78 28.25
C LEU A 30 -0.54 6.90 27.20
N GLN A 31 -1.71 7.33 26.73
CA GLN A 31 -2.36 6.69 25.60
C GLN A 31 -1.49 6.89 24.35
N ALA A 32 -1.10 5.76 23.77
CA ALA A 32 -0.21 5.68 22.62
C ALA A 32 -0.79 6.42 21.41
N GLN A 33 -0.12 7.49 20.98
CA GLN A 33 -0.41 8.22 19.74
C GLN A 33 -0.03 7.44 18.46
N ASN A 34 0.34 6.16 18.57
CA ASN A 34 0.92 5.37 17.48
C ASN A 34 -0.12 4.74 16.51
N ILE A 35 -1.41 4.68 16.89
CA ILE A 35 -2.44 4.00 16.07
C ILE A 35 -2.78 4.81 14.81
N ASN A 36 -2.87 6.15 14.92
CA ASN A 36 -3.22 7.01 13.79
C ASN A 36 -2.09 7.12 12.75
N LEU A 37 -0.82 6.98 13.17
CA LEU A 37 0.32 7.09 12.26
C LEU A 37 0.41 5.88 11.32
N GLY A 38 0.16 4.67 11.82
CA GLY A 38 0.19 3.44 11.01
C GLY A 38 -0.91 3.40 9.95
N LEU A 39 -2.13 3.86 10.30
CA LEU A 39 -3.24 3.97 9.36
C LEU A 39 -2.96 5.03 8.29
N SER A 40 -2.55 6.24 8.70
CA SER A 40 -2.24 7.34 7.76
C SER A 40 -1.10 6.99 6.79
N LEU A 41 -0.05 6.29 7.26
CA LEU A 41 1.02 5.82 6.39
C LEU A 41 0.51 4.78 5.39
N THR A 42 -0.30 3.82 5.84
CA THR A 42 -0.88 2.79 4.96
C THR A 42 -1.80 3.41 3.92
N ASP A 43 -2.66 4.35 4.32
CA ASP A 43 -3.54 5.11 3.43
C ASP A 43 -2.73 5.90 2.40
N GLY A 44 -1.61 6.50 2.83
CA GLY A 44 -0.67 7.20 1.94
C GLY A 44 -0.06 6.30 0.87
N LYS A 45 0.38 5.09 1.25
CA LYS A 45 0.93 4.10 0.31
C LYS A 45 -0.10 3.65 -0.72
N ILE A 46 -1.30 3.30 -0.25
CA ILE A 46 -2.40 2.83 -1.11
C ILE A 46 -2.80 3.94 -2.09
N ARG A 47 -2.93 5.18 -1.61
CA ARG A 47 -3.25 6.32 -2.47
C ARG A 47 -2.18 6.56 -3.54
N ASN A 48 -0.89 6.51 -3.18
CA ASN A 48 0.19 6.64 -4.15
C ASN A 48 0.16 5.51 -5.20
N PHE A 49 -0.22 4.30 -4.79
CA PHE A 49 -0.39 3.17 -5.70
C PHE A 49 -1.57 3.39 -6.67
N TYR A 50 -2.74 3.79 -6.18
CA TYR A 50 -3.90 4.08 -7.03
C TYR A 50 -3.68 5.26 -7.98
N PHE A 51 -2.99 6.30 -7.51
CA PHE A 51 -2.55 7.41 -8.38
C PHE A 51 -1.62 6.92 -9.50
N SER A 52 -0.73 5.97 -9.19
CA SER A 52 0.19 5.38 -10.17
C SER A 52 -0.57 4.56 -11.22
N ILE A 53 -1.56 3.75 -10.79
CA ILE A 53 -2.48 3.02 -11.69
C ILE A 53 -3.23 4.00 -12.59
N SER A 54 -3.85 5.01 -11.98
CA SER A 54 -4.60 6.08 -12.65
C SER A 54 -3.79 6.72 -13.77
N SER A 55 -2.57 7.14 -13.45
CA SER A 55 -1.68 7.81 -14.40
C SER A 55 -1.20 6.89 -15.51
N TYR A 56 -0.86 5.63 -15.19
CA TYR A 56 -0.33 4.68 -16.16
C TYR A 56 -1.39 4.20 -17.17
N PHE A 57 -2.60 3.90 -16.70
CA PHE A 57 -3.71 3.45 -17.57
C PHE A 57 -4.59 4.59 -18.09
N ASN A 58 -4.24 5.84 -17.76
CA ASN A 58 -5.00 7.04 -18.13
C ASN A 58 -6.50 6.94 -17.74
N VAL A 59 -6.75 6.51 -16.50
CA VAL A 59 -8.09 6.44 -15.89
C VAL A 59 -8.16 7.36 -14.68
N PRO A 60 -9.28 8.01 -14.36
CA PRO A 60 -9.37 8.85 -13.16
C PRO A 60 -9.14 8.05 -11.88
N GLU A 61 -8.38 8.58 -10.92
CA GLU A 61 -8.15 7.94 -9.61
C GLU A 61 -9.46 7.53 -8.90
N PRO A 62 -10.54 8.34 -8.88
CA PRO A 62 -11.82 7.92 -8.31
C PRO A 62 -12.38 6.64 -8.92
N ARG A 63 -12.11 6.37 -10.21
CA ARG A 63 -12.55 5.15 -10.89
C ARG A 63 -11.79 3.91 -10.39
N VAL A 64 -10.50 4.05 -10.08
CA VAL A 64 -9.69 2.97 -9.49
C VAL A 64 -10.24 2.62 -8.10
N VAL A 65 -10.52 3.63 -7.28
CA VAL A 65 -11.10 3.48 -5.94
C VAL A 65 -12.48 2.84 -6.03
N GLU A 66 -13.37 3.34 -6.89
CA GLU A 66 -14.72 2.81 -7.10
C GLU A 66 -14.69 1.32 -7.46
N ILE A 67 -13.84 0.91 -8.41
CA ILE A 67 -13.71 -0.49 -8.82
C ILE A 67 -13.22 -1.35 -7.64
N ARG A 68 -12.19 -0.91 -6.93
CA ARG A 68 -11.68 -1.62 -5.75
C ARG A 68 -12.76 -1.81 -4.70
N GLU A 69 -13.49 -0.77 -4.36
CA GLU A 69 -14.51 -0.79 -3.30
C GLU A 69 -15.74 -1.60 -3.69
N ARG A 70 -16.24 -1.39 -4.92
CA ARG A 70 -17.43 -2.09 -5.43
C ARG A 70 -17.22 -3.59 -5.55
N TYR A 71 -16.07 -4.01 -6.07
CA TYR A 71 -15.81 -5.41 -6.42
C TYR A 71 -14.90 -6.13 -5.43
N ARG A 72 -14.32 -5.43 -4.45
CA ARG A 72 -13.45 -5.99 -3.40
C ARG A 72 -12.25 -6.78 -3.95
N LEU A 73 -11.72 -6.33 -5.07
CA LEU A 73 -10.51 -6.89 -5.67
C LEU A 73 -9.30 -6.60 -4.77
N ALA A 74 -8.32 -7.50 -4.78
CA ALA A 74 -7.04 -7.22 -4.16
C ALA A 74 -6.35 -6.05 -4.87
N ASP A 75 -5.59 -5.23 -4.15
CA ASP A 75 -4.91 -4.06 -4.73
C ASP A 75 -4.01 -4.46 -5.91
N ASP A 76 -3.31 -5.58 -5.78
CA ASP A 76 -2.41 -6.14 -6.80
C ASP A 76 -3.16 -6.67 -8.04
N GLU A 77 -4.48 -6.91 -7.97
CA GLU A 77 -5.30 -7.31 -9.12
C GLU A 77 -5.83 -6.11 -9.92
N LEU A 78 -5.86 -4.90 -9.35
CA LEU A 78 -6.34 -3.71 -10.05
C LEU A 78 -5.52 -3.43 -11.33
N PRO A 79 -4.17 -3.46 -11.31
CA PRO A 79 -3.39 -3.32 -12.54
C PRO A 79 -3.73 -4.38 -13.59
N VAL A 80 -4.06 -5.61 -13.21
CA VAL A 80 -4.45 -6.68 -14.14
C VAL A 80 -5.75 -6.34 -14.86
N VAL A 81 -6.75 -5.87 -14.12
CA VAL A 81 -8.04 -5.45 -14.69
C VAL A 81 -7.84 -4.34 -15.72
N PHE A 82 -7.16 -3.26 -15.35
CA PHE A 82 -6.96 -2.13 -16.27
C PHE A 82 -6.06 -2.49 -17.44
N PHE A 83 -5.05 -3.34 -17.22
CA PHE A 83 -4.17 -3.84 -18.27
C PHE A 83 -4.95 -4.63 -19.32
N LEU A 84 -5.71 -5.66 -18.90
CA LEU A 84 -6.48 -6.48 -19.82
C LEU A 84 -7.58 -5.67 -20.52
N ALA A 85 -8.26 -4.78 -19.81
CA ALA A 85 -9.26 -3.88 -20.39
C ALA A 85 -8.65 -3.02 -21.50
N THR A 86 -7.45 -2.46 -21.26
CA THR A 86 -6.72 -1.65 -22.23
C THR A 86 -6.30 -2.48 -23.45
N GLN A 87 -5.76 -3.68 -23.24
CA GLN A 87 -5.31 -4.56 -24.34
C GLN A 87 -6.47 -5.08 -25.19
N ALA A 88 -7.58 -5.44 -24.56
CA ALA A 88 -8.80 -5.90 -25.22
C ALA A 88 -9.67 -4.76 -25.78
N ARG A 89 -9.37 -3.49 -25.42
CA ARG A 89 -10.16 -2.29 -25.77
C ARG A 89 -11.62 -2.40 -25.32
N VAL A 90 -11.82 -2.85 -24.08
CA VAL A 90 -13.14 -2.98 -23.45
C VAL A 90 -13.17 -2.24 -22.12
N GLU A 91 -14.36 -2.02 -21.58
CA GLU A 91 -14.52 -1.45 -20.24
C GLU A 91 -14.02 -2.42 -19.15
N PRO A 92 -13.42 -1.93 -18.05
CA PRO A 92 -12.97 -2.76 -16.93
C PRO A 92 -14.06 -3.70 -16.38
N ALA A 93 -15.32 -3.28 -16.42
CA ALA A 93 -16.44 -4.09 -15.95
C ALA A 93 -16.54 -5.44 -16.69
N ALA A 94 -16.27 -5.49 -18.00
CA ALA A 94 -16.32 -6.74 -18.77
C ALA A 94 -15.25 -7.74 -18.30
N ILE A 95 -14.06 -7.25 -17.94
CA ILE A 95 -12.98 -8.07 -17.37
C ILE A 95 -13.40 -8.61 -15.99
N ILE A 96 -13.94 -7.73 -15.14
CA ILE A 96 -14.34 -8.04 -13.77
C ILE A 96 -15.49 -9.05 -13.75
N GLU A 97 -16.48 -8.92 -14.62
CA GLU A 97 -17.61 -9.84 -14.69
C GLU A 97 -17.16 -11.28 -14.98
N LEU A 98 -16.23 -11.47 -15.91
CA LEU A 98 -15.65 -12.79 -16.18
C LEU A 98 -14.86 -13.30 -14.98
N ARG A 99 -14.12 -12.42 -14.29
CA ARG A 99 -13.39 -12.78 -13.07
C ARG A 99 -14.33 -13.25 -11.97
N LEU A 100 -15.43 -12.55 -11.75
CA LEU A 100 -16.44 -12.90 -10.74
C LEU A 100 -17.21 -14.17 -11.09
N ARG A 101 -17.28 -14.55 -12.37
CA ARG A 101 -17.80 -15.85 -12.83
C ARG A 101 -16.83 -17.01 -12.59
N GLY A 102 -15.64 -16.74 -12.05
CA GLY A 102 -14.65 -17.76 -11.68
C GLY A 102 -13.61 -18.07 -12.75
N LEU A 103 -13.53 -17.28 -13.84
CA LEU A 103 -12.46 -17.46 -14.82
C LEU A 103 -11.11 -17.03 -14.24
N SER A 104 -10.06 -17.77 -14.57
CA SER A 104 -8.69 -17.36 -14.28
C SER A 104 -8.30 -16.15 -15.14
N TRP A 105 -7.29 -15.39 -14.72
CA TRP A 105 -6.74 -14.31 -15.55
C TRP A 105 -6.24 -14.84 -16.90
N TRP A 106 -5.76 -16.08 -16.92
CA TRP A 106 -5.37 -16.76 -18.15
C TRP A 106 -6.57 -16.98 -19.09
N ASP A 107 -7.66 -17.55 -18.58
CA ASP A 107 -8.86 -17.80 -19.37
C ASP A 107 -9.49 -16.51 -19.89
N ILE A 108 -9.49 -15.45 -19.07
CA ILE A 108 -9.95 -14.12 -19.49
C ILE A 108 -9.09 -13.57 -20.63
N THR A 109 -7.77 -13.76 -20.54
CA THR A 109 -6.84 -13.33 -21.59
C THR A 109 -7.16 -14.02 -22.92
N LEU A 110 -7.35 -15.34 -22.88
CA LEU A 110 -7.69 -16.12 -24.06
C LEU A 110 -9.11 -15.83 -24.57
N HIS A 111 -10.06 -15.55 -23.67
CA HIS A 111 -11.43 -15.18 -24.02
C HIS A 111 -11.47 -13.95 -24.93
N PHE A 112 -10.61 -12.96 -24.69
CA PHE A 112 -10.47 -11.77 -25.54
C PHE A 112 -9.50 -11.95 -26.71
N GLY A 113 -8.99 -13.17 -26.96
CA GLY A 113 -8.06 -13.46 -28.05
C GLY A 113 -6.68 -12.83 -27.89
N LEU A 114 -6.30 -12.45 -26.66
CA LEU A 114 -5.03 -11.80 -26.39
C LEU A 114 -3.88 -12.82 -26.37
N ASN A 115 -2.76 -12.47 -27.01
CA ASN A 115 -1.55 -13.29 -26.97
C ASN A 115 -0.87 -13.13 -25.60
N PRO A 116 -0.56 -14.20 -24.85
CA PRO A 116 0.10 -14.11 -23.53
C PRO A 116 1.45 -13.38 -23.51
N GLU A 117 2.08 -13.16 -24.66
CA GLU A 117 3.30 -12.34 -24.78
C GLU A 117 3.12 -10.92 -24.21
N ILE A 118 1.88 -10.39 -24.20
CA ILE A 118 1.58 -9.06 -23.65
C ILE A 118 2.03 -8.89 -22.18
N PHE A 119 2.12 -9.98 -21.41
CA PHE A 119 2.49 -9.89 -19.99
C PHE A 119 3.98 -9.68 -19.76
N PHE A 120 4.82 -9.99 -20.75
CA PHE A 120 6.26 -10.06 -20.54
C PHE A 120 6.93 -8.70 -20.77
N VAL A 121 7.96 -8.44 -19.96
CA VAL A 121 8.92 -7.38 -20.17
C VAL A 121 10.29 -8.00 -20.41
N PRO A 122 11.13 -7.43 -21.29
CA PRO A 122 12.52 -7.85 -21.41
C PRO A 122 13.25 -7.69 -20.07
N VAL A 123 14.02 -8.73 -19.69
CA VAL A 123 14.87 -8.74 -18.49
C VAL A 123 16.25 -9.23 -18.90
N ASN A 124 17.29 -8.51 -18.49
CA ASN A 124 18.69 -8.73 -18.87
C ASN A 124 19.45 -9.53 -17.81
N VAL A 125 18.85 -10.59 -17.27
CA VAL A 125 19.51 -11.47 -16.29
C VAL A 125 19.53 -12.92 -16.78
N VAL A 126 20.64 -13.60 -16.50
CA VAL A 126 20.86 -14.99 -16.93
C VAL A 126 19.88 -15.95 -16.26
N LYS A 127 19.54 -15.70 -14.99
CA LYS A 127 18.65 -16.54 -14.19
C LYS A 127 17.62 -15.69 -13.43
N ILE A 128 16.34 -15.96 -13.67
CA ILE A 128 15.22 -15.33 -12.97
C ILE A 128 14.69 -16.33 -11.94
N GLY A 129 14.77 -15.96 -10.66
CA GLY A 129 14.26 -16.77 -9.55
C GLY A 129 12.74 -16.62 -9.35
N PRO A 130 12.17 -17.33 -8.36
CA PRO A 130 10.79 -17.09 -7.92
C PRO A 130 10.55 -15.61 -7.55
N PRO A 131 9.33 -15.08 -7.74
CA PRO A 131 8.15 -15.78 -8.28
C PRO A 131 8.12 -15.88 -9.81
N TYR A 132 9.05 -15.24 -10.53
CA TYR A 132 8.96 -15.07 -11.98
C TYR A 132 9.58 -16.20 -12.81
N GLY A 133 10.45 -17.02 -12.21
CA GLY A 133 11.29 -17.98 -12.94
C GLY A 133 10.50 -18.97 -13.80
N LYS A 134 9.35 -19.46 -13.31
CA LYS A 134 8.47 -20.37 -14.07
C LYS A 134 7.91 -19.68 -15.31
N ALA A 135 7.31 -18.51 -15.14
CA ALA A 135 6.70 -17.76 -16.24
C ALA A 135 7.73 -17.37 -17.32
N PHE A 136 8.90 -16.88 -16.93
CA PHE A 136 9.98 -16.57 -17.88
C PHE A 136 10.60 -17.82 -18.53
N GLY A 137 10.56 -18.97 -17.86
CA GLY A 137 10.91 -20.26 -18.46
C GLY A 137 10.01 -20.59 -19.65
N PHE A 138 8.69 -20.45 -19.48
CA PHE A 138 7.74 -20.62 -20.58
C PHE A 138 7.92 -19.58 -21.69
N TYR A 139 8.14 -18.32 -21.34
CA TYR A 139 8.37 -17.27 -22.34
C TYR A 139 9.60 -17.56 -23.22
N ARG A 140 10.68 -18.08 -22.63
CA ARG A 140 11.88 -18.49 -23.38
C ARG A 140 11.58 -19.60 -24.39
N GLN A 141 10.84 -20.62 -23.96
CA GLN A 141 10.42 -21.71 -24.85
C GLN A 141 9.51 -21.21 -25.98
N TYR A 142 8.56 -20.32 -25.67
CA TYR A 142 7.72 -19.67 -26.68
C TYR A 142 8.56 -18.85 -27.67
N ARG A 143 9.57 -18.11 -27.21
CA ARG A 143 10.42 -17.29 -28.09
C ARG A 143 11.19 -18.13 -29.10
N GLU A 144 11.60 -19.33 -28.72
CA GLU A 144 12.28 -20.31 -29.57
C GLU A 144 11.32 -21.01 -30.54
N ARG A 145 10.15 -21.46 -30.05
CA ARG A 145 9.24 -22.34 -30.80
C ARG A 145 8.06 -21.62 -31.47
N LYS A 146 7.84 -20.35 -31.12
CA LYS A 146 6.70 -19.51 -31.53
C LYS A 146 5.32 -20.12 -31.24
N THR A 147 5.25 -20.99 -30.25
CA THR A 147 3.99 -21.61 -29.78
C THR A 147 3.98 -21.68 -28.27
N TRP A 148 2.84 -21.35 -27.66
CA TRP A 148 2.65 -21.42 -26.21
C TRP A 148 2.41 -22.86 -25.73
N GLY A 149 2.07 -23.80 -26.62
CA GLY A 149 1.81 -25.20 -26.24
C GLY A 149 0.76 -25.33 -25.11
N PRO A 150 0.90 -26.30 -24.18
CA PRO A 150 0.00 -26.47 -23.05
C PRO A 150 0.32 -25.55 -21.86
N VAL A 151 1.06 -24.45 -22.07
CA VAL A 151 1.41 -23.53 -21.00
C VAL A 151 0.15 -22.87 -20.44
N VAL A 152 0.00 -22.93 -19.12
CA VAL A 152 -1.00 -22.18 -18.37
C VAL A 152 -0.26 -21.37 -17.32
N LEU A 153 -0.33 -20.05 -17.44
CA LEU A 153 0.14 -19.15 -16.38
C LEU A 153 -0.91 -19.14 -15.27
N ALA A 154 -0.49 -19.34 -14.03
CA ALA A 154 -1.39 -19.20 -12.91
C ALA A 154 -1.76 -17.73 -12.69
N ASP A 155 -2.85 -17.46 -11.98
CA ASP A 155 -3.25 -16.09 -11.62
C ASP A 155 -2.10 -15.32 -10.95
N ALA A 156 -1.38 -15.97 -10.02
CA ALA A 156 -0.23 -15.36 -9.38
C ALA A 156 0.89 -15.00 -10.37
N ASP A 157 1.11 -15.79 -11.42
CA ASP A 157 2.10 -15.49 -12.44
C ASP A 157 1.71 -14.22 -13.21
N ILE A 158 0.44 -14.12 -13.63
CA ILE A 158 -0.10 -12.96 -14.36
C ILE A 158 -0.09 -11.71 -13.48
N ILE A 159 -0.55 -11.81 -12.24
CA ILE A 159 -0.52 -10.69 -11.27
C ILE A 159 0.92 -10.19 -11.12
N ASN A 160 1.89 -11.09 -10.93
CA ASN A 160 3.28 -10.70 -10.81
C ASN A 160 3.81 -10.03 -12.09
N LEU A 161 3.56 -10.60 -13.27
CA LEU A 161 4.05 -10.07 -14.55
C LEU A 161 3.45 -8.70 -14.88
N VAL A 162 2.13 -8.52 -14.67
CA VAL A 162 1.48 -7.24 -14.94
C VAL A 162 1.97 -6.17 -13.98
N ASN A 163 2.09 -6.47 -12.68
CA ASN A 163 2.62 -5.49 -11.73
C ASN A 163 4.10 -5.17 -11.97
N LEU A 164 4.90 -6.17 -12.37
CA LEU A 164 6.29 -5.96 -12.82
C LEU A 164 6.33 -4.96 -13.97
N LYS A 165 5.52 -5.19 -15.00
CA LYS A 165 5.40 -4.31 -16.18
C LYS A 165 4.97 -2.90 -15.77
N PHE A 166 3.83 -2.79 -15.09
CA PHE A 166 3.26 -1.53 -14.63
C PHE A 166 4.26 -0.70 -13.83
N ILE A 167 4.86 -1.28 -12.79
CA ILE A 167 5.77 -0.53 -11.90
C ILE A 167 7.05 -0.15 -12.64
N SER A 168 7.65 -1.07 -13.40
CA SER A 168 8.90 -0.78 -14.12
C SER A 168 8.71 0.31 -15.18
N GLU A 169 7.65 0.24 -15.98
CA GLU A 169 7.36 1.20 -17.04
C GLU A 169 6.93 2.56 -16.47
N TYR A 170 5.98 2.59 -15.54
CA TYR A 170 5.50 3.84 -14.95
C TYR A 170 6.58 4.55 -14.15
N GLN A 171 7.30 3.80 -13.31
CA GLN A 171 8.38 4.36 -12.50
C GLN A 171 9.70 4.46 -13.26
N LYS A 172 9.79 4.06 -14.54
CA LYS A 172 11.03 4.16 -15.33
C LYS A 172 12.23 3.56 -14.59
N ILE A 173 12.04 2.42 -13.93
CA ILE A 173 13.09 1.65 -13.26
C ILE A 173 13.29 0.33 -13.97
N SER A 174 14.42 -0.32 -13.72
CA SER A 174 14.68 -1.63 -14.31
C SER A 174 13.70 -2.69 -13.77
N PRO A 175 13.13 -3.56 -14.62
CA PRO A 175 12.33 -4.70 -14.19
C PRO A 175 13.04 -5.58 -13.15
N GLU A 176 14.35 -5.72 -13.25
CA GLU A 176 15.20 -6.49 -12.32
C GLU A 176 15.08 -5.99 -10.88
N ARG A 177 14.96 -4.67 -10.70
CA ARG A 177 14.83 -4.08 -9.36
C ARG A 177 13.48 -4.43 -8.74
N VAL A 178 12.41 -4.43 -9.53
CA VAL A 178 11.07 -4.87 -9.07
C VAL A 178 11.09 -6.37 -8.76
N ILE A 179 11.73 -7.18 -9.61
CA ILE A 179 11.91 -8.62 -9.38
C ILE A 179 12.63 -8.87 -8.07
N GLU A 180 13.72 -8.15 -7.80
CA GLU A 180 14.52 -8.28 -6.57
C GLU A 180 13.68 -7.99 -5.31
N MET A 181 12.94 -6.88 -5.29
CA MET A 181 12.10 -6.54 -4.15
C MET A 181 10.97 -7.55 -3.97
N ARG A 182 10.34 -7.99 -5.06
CA ARG A 182 9.26 -9.00 -4.98
C ARG A 182 9.78 -10.35 -4.48
N ALA A 183 10.98 -10.76 -4.90
CA ALA A 183 11.62 -12.00 -4.44
C ALA A 183 11.96 -11.96 -2.94
N LYS A 184 12.17 -10.77 -2.36
CA LYS A 184 12.33 -10.57 -0.90
C LYS A 184 10.99 -10.60 -0.14
N GLY A 185 9.86 -10.79 -0.83
CA GLY A 185 8.54 -10.92 -0.22
C GLY A 185 7.74 -9.61 -0.13
N HIS A 186 8.25 -8.49 -0.64
CA HIS A 186 7.51 -7.23 -0.63
C HIS A 186 6.24 -7.31 -1.50
N HIS A 187 5.17 -6.63 -1.07
CA HIS A 187 3.92 -6.45 -1.83
C HIS A 187 4.05 -5.29 -2.81
N PHE A 188 3.28 -5.28 -3.90
CA PHE A 188 3.44 -4.27 -4.96
C PHE A 188 3.13 -2.84 -4.51
N VAL A 189 2.20 -2.68 -3.57
CA VAL A 189 1.94 -1.39 -2.89
C VAL A 189 3.20 -0.86 -2.20
N ASP A 190 3.90 -1.70 -1.43
CA ASP A 190 5.14 -1.32 -0.72
C ASP A 190 6.30 -1.08 -1.68
N ILE A 191 6.40 -1.90 -2.73
CA ILE A 191 7.40 -1.74 -3.79
C ILE A 191 7.24 -0.37 -4.45
N ASN A 192 6.02 -0.03 -4.89
CA ASN A 192 5.75 1.26 -5.52
C ASN A 192 6.07 2.42 -4.59
N GLU A 193 5.63 2.36 -3.32
CA GLU A 193 5.95 3.41 -2.34
C GLU A 193 7.45 3.58 -2.18
N THR A 194 8.19 2.49 -2.02
CA THR A 194 9.65 2.53 -1.81
C THR A 194 10.33 3.28 -2.94
N ILE A 195 9.99 2.96 -4.20
CA ILE A 195 10.53 3.62 -5.39
C ILE A 195 10.15 5.10 -5.44
N VAL A 196 8.90 5.44 -5.13
CA VAL A 196 8.44 6.85 -5.10
C VAL A 196 9.21 7.65 -4.07
N GLN A 197 9.44 7.09 -2.87
CA GLN A 197 10.17 7.75 -1.79
C GLN A 197 11.66 7.91 -2.11
N GLU A 198 12.30 6.90 -2.69
CA GLU A 198 13.69 6.99 -3.17
C GLU A 198 13.86 8.14 -4.18
N LYS A 199 12.94 8.25 -5.15
CA LYS A 199 12.95 9.34 -6.13
C LYS A 199 12.71 10.71 -5.53
N ARG A 200 11.79 10.83 -4.57
CA ARG A 200 11.54 12.11 -3.86
C ARG A 200 12.80 12.57 -3.13
N LYS A 201 13.50 11.66 -2.45
CA LYS A 201 14.76 11.95 -1.76
C LYS A 201 15.87 12.35 -2.74
N ALA A 202 15.97 11.68 -3.89
CA ALA A 202 16.97 11.99 -4.91
C ALA A 202 16.77 13.37 -5.56
N LYS A 203 15.54 13.90 -5.60
CA LYS A 203 15.23 15.22 -6.18
C LYS A 203 15.51 16.40 -5.25
N GLY A 204 15.83 16.17 -3.97
CA GLY A 204 15.96 17.24 -2.97
C GLY A 204 14.64 17.98 -2.71
N PRO A 205 14.58 18.87 -1.69
CA PRO A 205 13.43 19.75 -1.53
C PRO A 205 13.36 20.71 -2.73
N GLU A 206 12.22 20.76 -3.42
CA GLU A 206 11.98 21.78 -4.45
C GLU A 206 12.24 23.16 -3.84
N GLU A 207 13.21 23.91 -4.40
CA GLU A 207 13.40 25.32 -4.05
C GLU A 207 12.09 26.05 -4.36
N GLY A 208 11.33 26.37 -3.31
CA GLY A 208 10.13 27.18 -3.42
C GLY A 208 10.41 28.50 -4.15
N PRO A 209 9.40 29.14 -4.75
CA PRO A 209 9.60 30.31 -5.59
C PRO A 209 10.35 31.40 -4.82
N LYS A 210 11.56 31.74 -5.28
CA LYS A 210 12.40 32.80 -4.72
C LYS A 210 11.56 34.08 -4.64
N ALA A 211 11.25 34.51 -3.42
CA ALA A 211 10.53 35.75 -3.18
C ALA A 211 11.32 36.91 -3.81
N LYS A 212 10.70 37.59 -4.77
CA LYS A 212 11.29 38.80 -5.39
C LYS A 212 11.60 39.83 -4.30
N PRO A 213 12.80 40.46 -4.31
CA PRO A 213 13.13 41.46 -3.31
C PRO A 213 12.18 42.67 -3.44
N LYS A 214 11.51 43.01 -2.33
CA LYS A 214 10.70 44.23 -2.23
C LYS A 214 11.62 45.45 -2.40
N LYS A 215 11.44 46.19 -3.49
CA LYS A 215 12.12 47.46 -3.76
C LYS A 215 11.65 48.50 -2.73
N GLY A 216 12.50 48.84 -1.76
CA GLY A 216 12.24 49.84 -0.75
C GLY A 216 12.06 51.24 -1.35
N LYS A 217 11.02 51.94 -0.88
CA LYS A 217 10.75 53.36 -1.16
C LYS A 217 11.89 54.22 -0.62
N GLY A 218 12.60 54.92 -1.50
CA GLY A 218 13.49 56.01 -1.14
C GLY A 218 12.70 57.31 -0.99
N HIS A 219 12.62 57.82 0.23
CA HIS A 219 12.23 59.19 0.56
C HIS A 219 13.34 60.13 0.05
N LYS A 220 12.99 61.18 -0.70
CA LYS A 220 13.88 62.33 -0.91
C LYS A 220 13.25 63.57 -0.31
N LYS A 221 14.10 64.27 0.42
CA LYS A 221 13.94 65.57 1.08
C LYS A 221 13.48 66.65 0.11
#